data_AF-A0A956DCH1-F1
#
_entry.id   AF-A0A956DCH1-F1
#
_cell.length_a   1.000
_cell.length_b   1.000
_cell.length_c   1.000
_cell.angle_alpha   90.00
_cell.angle_beta   90.00
_cell.angle_gamma   90.00
#
_symmetry.space_group_name_H-M   'P 1'
#
loop_
_entity.id
_entity.type
_entity.pdbx_description
1 polymer ?
#
loop_
_entity_poly.entity_id
_entity_poly.type
_entity_poly.pdbx_seq_one_letter_code
_entity_poly.pdbx_strand_id
1 'polypeptide(L)'
;MTDDLDAYRASLADYDLADHAERILALARPCVALRNANARLAAAGRTRLGGQPDLPEGLAWPESPEGPMTFLAQIDLAAVAAPDLPREGLLSFFFDRSDFHEGADVCRVLHLHGALAPRDTPAGLEEFEPRPL
;
A
#
# COMPACT_ATOMS: atom_id res chain seq x y z
N MET A 1 -20.49 12.17 -3.83
CA MET A 1 -19.45 12.88 -3.04
C MET A 1 -20.03 13.45 -1.75
N THR A 2 -21.25 14.01 -1.75
CA THR A 2 -21.93 14.46 -0.53
C THR A 2 -22.29 13.31 0.42
N ASP A 3 -22.77 12.18 -0.13
CA ASP A 3 -23.17 11.01 0.67
C ASP A 3 -22.08 10.41 1.56
N ASP A 4 -20.81 10.44 1.12
CA ASP A 4 -19.68 9.93 1.90
C ASP A 4 -19.34 10.84 3.10
N LEU A 5 -19.51 12.15 2.95
CA LEU A 5 -19.26 13.10 4.05
C LEU A 5 -20.37 13.09 5.08
N ASP A 6 -21.63 12.85 4.66
CA ASP A 6 -22.76 12.70 5.59
C ASP A 6 -22.66 11.39 6.38
N ALA A 7 -22.28 10.29 5.73
CA ALA A 7 -21.98 9.03 6.42
C ALA A 7 -20.79 9.18 7.37
N TYR A 8 -19.73 9.88 6.94
CA TYR A 8 -18.57 10.14 7.80
C TYR A 8 -18.95 11.03 8.99
N ARG A 9 -19.75 12.08 8.78
CA ARG A 9 -20.29 12.94 9.85
C ARG A 9 -21.08 12.13 10.87
N ALA A 10 -21.96 11.23 10.42
CA ALA A 10 -22.73 10.36 11.32
C ALA A 10 -21.81 9.49 12.18
N SER A 11 -20.74 8.93 11.58
CA SER A 11 -19.77 8.09 12.31
C SER A 11 -19.04 8.84 13.43
N LEU A 12 -18.86 10.17 13.32
CA LEU A 12 -18.20 10.96 14.37
C LEU A 12 -18.98 10.98 15.69
N ALA A 13 -20.31 10.77 15.64
CA ALA A 13 -21.11 10.65 16.85
C ALA A 13 -20.77 9.37 17.63
N ASP A 14 -20.45 8.28 16.94
CA ASP A 14 -20.09 6.99 17.56
C ASP A 14 -18.76 7.06 18.33
N TYR A 15 -17.96 8.10 18.11
CA TYR A 15 -16.66 8.34 18.75
C TYR A 15 -16.67 9.55 19.71
N ASP A 16 -17.85 10.07 20.09
CA ASP A 16 -17.99 11.28 20.91
C ASP A 16 -17.31 12.53 20.30
N LEU A 17 -17.24 12.61 18.96
CA LEU A 17 -16.60 13.70 18.22
C LEU A 17 -17.59 14.63 17.49
N ALA A 18 -18.88 14.51 17.76
CA ALA A 18 -19.93 15.28 17.08
C ALA A 18 -19.71 16.81 17.18
N ASP A 19 -19.29 17.30 18.34
CA ASP A 19 -19.00 18.73 18.58
C ASP A 19 -17.80 19.26 17.77
N HIS A 20 -17.05 18.36 17.14
CA HIS A 20 -15.87 18.69 16.32
C HIS A 20 -16.08 18.39 14.84
N ALA A 21 -17.28 17.95 14.44
CA ALA A 21 -17.57 17.47 13.09
C ALA A 21 -17.19 18.48 12.01
N GLU A 22 -17.58 19.76 12.13
CA GLU A 22 -17.24 20.77 11.11
C GLU A 22 -15.72 20.97 10.96
N ARG A 23 -14.98 20.96 12.08
CA ARG A 23 -13.51 21.13 12.04
C ARG A 23 -12.84 19.93 11.40
N ILE A 24 -13.34 18.72 11.68
CA ILE A 24 -12.82 17.48 11.10
C ILE A 24 -13.14 17.40 9.60
N LEU A 25 -14.37 17.73 9.20
CA LEU A 25 -14.82 17.69 7.80
C LEU A 25 -14.11 18.74 6.94
N ALA A 26 -13.76 19.90 7.49
CA ALA A 26 -12.94 20.89 6.80
C ALA A 26 -11.51 20.38 6.45
N LEU A 27 -11.02 19.37 7.17
CA LEU A 27 -9.74 18.71 6.89
C LEU A 27 -9.85 17.56 5.90
N ALA A 28 -11.07 17.13 5.55
CA ALA A 28 -11.26 16.03 4.61
C ALA A 28 -10.60 16.35 3.26
N ARG A 29 -9.95 15.35 2.67
CA ARG A 29 -9.34 15.39 1.34
C ARG A 29 -9.78 14.15 0.57
N PRO A 30 -9.91 14.23 -0.76
CA PRO A 30 -10.09 13.04 -1.58
C PRO A 30 -9.03 12.00 -1.25
N CYS A 31 -9.46 10.76 -1.04
CA CYS A 31 -8.57 9.64 -0.72
C CYS A 31 -9.07 8.36 -1.37
N VAL A 32 -8.19 7.38 -1.48
CA VAL A 32 -8.52 6.03 -1.91
C VAL A 32 -8.55 5.15 -0.68
N ALA A 33 -9.72 4.60 -0.36
CA ALA A 33 -9.87 3.66 0.73
C ALA A 33 -9.53 2.24 0.24
N LEU A 34 -8.46 1.66 0.80
CA LEU A 34 -8.16 0.25 0.63
C LEU A 34 -9.05 -0.57 1.58
N ARG A 35 -9.80 -1.52 1.03
CA ARG A 35 -10.70 -2.39 1.79
C ARG A 35 -10.27 -3.83 1.58
N ASN A 36 -10.40 -4.67 2.60
CA ASN A 36 -10.13 -6.09 2.41
C ASN A 36 -11.19 -6.68 1.47
N ALA A 37 -10.75 -7.35 0.41
CA ALA A 37 -11.60 -8.22 -0.37
C ALA A 37 -11.60 -9.63 0.25
N ASN A 38 -12.77 -10.24 0.40
CA ASN A 38 -12.88 -11.70 0.57
C ASN A 38 -12.59 -12.39 -0.76
N ALA A 39 -11.36 -12.24 -1.26
CA ALA A 39 -10.89 -12.79 -2.51
C ALA A 39 -9.82 -13.86 -2.25
N ARG A 40 -9.72 -14.82 -3.17
CA ARG A 40 -8.54 -15.69 -3.26
C ARG A 40 -7.33 -14.82 -3.60
N LEU A 41 -6.11 -15.26 -3.26
CA LEU A 41 -4.88 -14.54 -3.65
C LEU A 41 -4.97 -14.11 -5.11
N ALA A 42 -4.80 -12.81 -5.31
CA ALA A 42 -4.98 -12.20 -6.62
C ALA A 42 -3.84 -12.61 -7.57
N ALA A 43 -4.12 -12.59 -8.87
CA ALA A 43 -3.11 -12.87 -9.89
C ALA A 43 -1.93 -11.89 -9.80
N ALA A 44 -0.81 -12.22 -10.45
CA ALA A 44 0.33 -11.32 -10.54
C ALA A 44 -0.08 -9.92 -11.03
N GLY A 45 0.54 -8.89 -10.45
CA GLY A 45 0.28 -7.48 -10.72
C GLY A 45 -0.97 -6.91 -10.07
N ARG A 46 -1.64 -7.61 -9.15
CA ARG A 46 -2.83 -7.11 -8.44
C ARG A 46 -2.49 -6.56 -7.05
N THR A 47 -3.32 -5.65 -6.56
CA THR A 47 -3.18 -5.05 -5.22
C THR A 47 -3.22 -6.11 -4.11
N ARG A 48 -2.25 -6.06 -3.20
CA ARG A 48 -2.22 -6.89 -1.98
C ARG A 48 -1.32 -6.26 -0.91
N LEU A 49 -1.56 -6.63 0.34
CA LEU A 49 -0.62 -6.44 1.45
C LEU A 49 0.12 -7.76 1.69
N GLY A 50 1.43 -7.70 1.94
CA GLY A 50 2.26 -8.88 2.23
C GLY A 50 2.36 -9.88 1.07
N GLY A 51 2.90 -11.05 1.40
CA GLY A 51 3.29 -12.12 0.48
C GLY A 51 4.61 -11.82 -0.22
N GLN A 52 4.81 -12.50 -1.34
CA GLN A 52 5.90 -12.22 -2.28
C GLN A 52 5.56 -10.98 -3.12
N PRO A 53 6.52 -10.13 -3.53
CA PRO A 53 6.28 -9.08 -4.52
C PRO A 53 6.24 -9.62 -5.95
N ASP A 54 5.45 -9.00 -6.83
CA ASP A 54 5.58 -9.22 -8.27
C ASP A 54 6.63 -8.26 -8.85
N LEU A 55 7.75 -8.78 -9.36
CA LEU A 55 8.86 -7.98 -9.90
C LEU A 55 9.22 -8.42 -11.33
N PRO A 56 9.83 -7.53 -12.14
CA PRO A 56 10.46 -7.92 -13.39
C PRO A 56 11.60 -8.92 -13.15
N GLU A 57 11.83 -9.79 -14.13
CA GLU A 57 12.98 -10.68 -14.12
C GLU A 57 14.30 -9.89 -14.08
N GLY A 58 15.25 -10.35 -13.27
CA GLY A 58 16.57 -9.73 -13.13
C GLY A 58 16.61 -8.43 -12.32
N LEU A 59 15.48 -7.91 -11.84
CA LEU A 59 15.48 -6.75 -10.94
C LEU A 59 16.11 -7.12 -9.60
N ALA A 60 17.18 -6.41 -9.23
CA ALA A 60 17.83 -6.53 -7.93
C ALA A 60 16.81 -6.28 -6.80
N TRP A 61 16.94 -7.04 -5.72
CA TRP A 61 16.08 -6.83 -4.55
C TRP A 61 16.39 -5.47 -3.91
N PRO A 62 15.38 -4.69 -3.48
CA PRO A 62 15.61 -3.46 -2.71
C PRO A 62 16.45 -3.70 -1.45
N GLU A 63 17.52 -2.93 -1.29
CA GLU A 63 18.43 -3.02 -0.14
C GLU A 63 18.56 -1.66 0.57
N SER A 64 18.76 -1.73 1.89
CA SER A 64 19.23 -0.66 2.78
C SER A 64 20.67 -0.98 3.22
N PRO A 65 21.37 -0.08 3.94
CA PRO A 65 22.69 -0.38 4.51
C PRO A 65 22.73 -1.63 5.42
N GLU A 66 21.59 -2.03 5.96
CA GLU A 66 21.39 -3.16 6.88
C GLU A 66 21.12 -4.47 6.13
N GLY A 67 20.82 -4.38 4.83
CA GLY A 67 20.62 -5.52 3.94
C GLY A 67 19.31 -5.45 3.15
N PRO A 68 18.79 -6.61 2.71
CA PRO A 68 17.53 -6.71 1.97
C PRO A 68 16.36 -6.07 2.73
N MET A 69 15.55 -5.26 2.05
CA MET A 69 14.35 -4.64 2.62
C MET A 69 13.16 -5.60 2.61
N THR A 70 12.27 -5.47 3.59
CA THR A 70 11.04 -6.26 3.68
C THR A 70 9.97 -5.73 2.73
N PHE A 71 9.31 -6.60 1.99
CA PHE A 71 8.16 -6.23 1.16
C PHE A 71 6.91 -5.98 2.02
N LEU A 72 6.25 -4.85 1.83
CA LEU A 72 5.05 -4.46 2.57
C LEU A 72 3.77 -4.72 1.78
N ALA A 73 3.73 -4.23 0.55
CA ALA A 73 2.51 -4.19 -0.25
C ALA A 73 2.81 -3.89 -1.71
N GLN A 74 1.85 -4.22 -2.56
CA GLN A 74 1.79 -3.70 -3.92
C GLN A 74 0.39 -3.17 -4.26
N ILE A 75 0.34 -2.14 -5.10
CA ILE A 75 -0.87 -1.44 -5.50
C ILE A 75 -0.92 -1.33 -7.02
N ASP A 76 -1.93 -1.96 -7.62
CA ASP A 76 -2.24 -1.86 -9.04
C ASP A 76 -2.89 -0.50 -9.33
N LEU A 77 -2.14 0.39 -9.97
CA LEU A 77 -2.60 1.75 -10.24
C LEU A 77 -3.79 1.81 -11.21
N ALA A 78 -3.92 0.84 -12.10
CA ALA A 78 -5.05 0.77 -13.02
C ALA A 78 -6.37 0.46 -12.29
N ALA A 79 -6.30 -0.28 -11.18
CA ALA A 79 -7.46 -0.55 -10.33
C ALA A 79 -7.81 0.63 -9.41
N VAL A 80 -6.83 1.45 -9.03
CA VAL A 80 -7.04 2.64 -8.21
C VAL A 80 -7.63 3.80 -9.02
N ALA A 81 -7.07 4.09 -10.19
CA ALA A 81 -7.51 5.14 -11.11
C ALA A 81 -7.70 6.54 -10.47
N ALA A 82 -6.86 6.90 -9.49
CA ALA A 82 -6.90 8.22 -8.84
C ALA A 82 -6.30 9.32 -9.74
N PRO A 83 -6.84 10.55 -9.72
CA PRO A 83 -6.45 11.60 -10.65
C PRO A 83 -4.99 12.08 -10.51
N ASP A 84 -4.43 12.01 -9.30
CA ASP A 84 -3.08 12.48 -9.01
C ASP A 84 -2.03 11.36 -9.00
N LEU A 85 -2.40 10.15 -9.45
CA LEU A 85 -1.49 9.01 -9.57
C LEU A 85 -1.26 8.65 -11.06
N PRO A 86 -0.14 7.99 -11.40
CA PRO A 86 0.00 7.40 -12.71
C PRO A 86 -1.17 6.45 -12.99
N ARG A 87 -1.62 6.41 -14.26
CA ARG A 87 -2.82 5.64 -14.64
C ARG A 87 -2.61 4.12 -14.63
N GLU A 88 -1.36 3.69 -14.71
CA GLU A 88 -0.99 2.29 -14.88
C GLU A 88 0.35 1.99 -14.21
N GLY A 89 0.65 0.70 -14.12
CA GLY A 89 1.82 0.17 -13.43
C GLY A 89 1.49 -0.32 -12.03
N LEU A 90 2.47 -0.99 -11.43
CA LEU A 90 2.40 -1.52 -10.09
C LEU A 90 3.31 -0.70 -9.18
N LEU A 91 2.76 -0.15 -8.10
CA LEU A 91 3.59 0.37 -7.01
C LEU A 91 3.94 -0.77 -6.07
N SER A 92 5.22 -1.03 -5.83
CA SER A 92 5.68 -2.00 -4.82
C SER A 92 6.45 -1.29 -3.73
N PHE A 93 6.05 -1.52 -2.47
CA PHE A 93 6.56 -0.84 -1.29
C PHE A 93 7.45 -1.78 -0.48
N PHE A 94 8.65 -1.31 -0.18
CA PHE A 94 9.64 -2.02 0.63
C PHE A 94 10.11 -1.12 1.75
N PHE A 95 10.45 -1.70 2.90
CA PHE A 95 10.97 -0.96 4.04
C PHE A 95 12.02 -1.75 4.80
N ASP A 96 12.94 -1.02 5.42
CA ASP A 96 13.85 -1.59 6.40
C ASP A 96 13.12 -1.76 7.75
N ARG A 97 13.26 -2.94 8.36
CA ARG A 97 12.70 -3.27 9.67
C ARG A 97 13.66 -2.96 10.82
N SER A 98 14.88 -2.52 10.54
CA SER A 98 15.85 -2.22 11.59
C SER A 98 15.34 -1.09 12.49
N ASP A 99 15.31 -1.34 13.80
CA ASP A 99 14.80 -0.41 14.83
C ASP A 99 15.64 0.88 14.98
N PHE A 100 16.66 1.09 14.14
CA PHE A 100 17.77 2.00 14.43
C PHE A 100 17.97 3.15 13.44
N HIS A 101 17.09 3.36 12.45
CA HIS A 101 17.30 4.42 11.45
C HIS A 101 16.18 5.47 11.40
N GLU A 102 16.55 6.70 11.74
CA GLU A 102 15.86 7.92 11.29
C GLU A 102 16.54 8.37 9.97
N GLY A 103 15.83 8.33 8.85
CA GLY A 103 16.42 8.75 7.56
C GLY A 103 15.56 8.44 6.33
N ALA A 104 15.91 9.02 5.18
CA ALA A 104 15.17 8.88 3.92
C ALA A 104 15.30 7.48 3.26
N ASP A 105 16.22 6.63 3.74
CA ASP A 105 16.57 5.35 3.12
C ASP A 105 15.88 4.13 3.77
N VAL A 106 14.93 4.36 4.69
CA VAL A 106 14.19 3.28 5.36
C VAL A 106 13.03 2.72 4.53
N CYS A 107 12.69 3.37 3.42
CA CYS A 107 11.59 2.96 2.54
C CYS A 107 11.98 3.12 1.08
N ARG A 108 11.61 2.14 0.25
CA ARG A 108 11.75 2.21 -1.20
C ARG A 108 10.43 1.90 -1.86
N VAL A 109 10.03 2.77 -2.78
CA VAL A 109 8.84 2.57 -3.63
C VAL A 109 9.31 2.37 -5.07
N LEU A 110 8.89 1.28 -5.68
CA LEU A 110 9.15 0.98 -7.08
C LEU A 110 7.88 1.20 -7.89
N HIS A 111 7.97 1.93 -9.00
CA HIS A 111 6.90 2.01 -10.00
C HIS A 111 7.28 1.11 -11.19
N LEU A 112 6.58 -0.02 -11.31
CA LEU A 112 6.94 -1.13 -12.18
C LEU A 112 5.96 -1.26 -13.35
N HIS A 113 6.50 -1.65 -14.51
CA HIS A 113 5.75 -1.87 -15.75
C HIS A 113 6.21 -3.16 -16.43
N GLY A 114 5.40 -3.67 -17.36
CA GLY A 114 5.72 -4.84 -18.18
C GLY A 114 5.39 -6.17 -17.53
N ALA A 115 6.15 -7.21 -17.88
CA ALA A 115 5.95 -8.56 -17.36
C ALA A 115 6.44 -8.64 -15.90
N LEU A 116 5.53 -9.04 -15.01
CA LEU A 116 5.79 -9.18 -13.58
C LEU A 116 5.48 -10.61 -13.16
N ALA A 117 6.34 -11.18 -12.32
CA ALA A 117 6.15 -12.50 -11.73
C ALA A 117 6.45 -12.44 -10.23
N PRO A 118 5.79 -13.28 -9.41
CA PRO A 118 6.13 -13.41 -8.00
C PRO A 118 7.63 -13.73 -7.83
N ARG A 119 8.31 -13.02 -6.93
CA ARG A 119 9.69 -13.34 -6.54
C ARG A 119 9.75 -13.78 -5.10
N ASP A 120 10.43 -14.91 -4.88
CA ASP A 120 10.67 -15.44 -3.54
C ASP A 120 11.40 -14.42 -2.66
N THR A 121 10.92 -14.31 -1.42
CA THR A 121 11.51 -13.50 -0.37
C THR A 121 12.94 -14.00 -0.09
N PRO A 122 13.97 -13.12 -0.07
CA PRO A 122 15.33 -13.51 0.26
C PRO A 122 15.44 -14.23 1.61
N ALA A 123 16.38 -15.16 1.71
CA ALA A 123 16.60 -15.90 2.95
C ALA A 123 16.89 -14.97 4.13
N GLY A 124 16.23 -15.21 5.27
CA GLY A 124 16.38 -14.40 6.49
C GLY A 124 15.43 -13.20 6.58
N LEU A 125 14.69 -12.88 5.50
CA LEU A 125 13.60 -11.92 5.57
C LEU A 125 12.29 -12.61 5.96
N GLU A 126 11.52 -11.93 6.80
CA GLU A 126 10.16 -12.32 7.16
C GLU A 126 9.20 -11.98 6.01
N GLU A 127 8.42 -12.96 5.56
CA GLU A 127 7.32 -12.74 4.62
C GLU A 127 6.02 -12.55 5.42
N PHE A 128 5.35 -11.41 5.21
CA PHE A 128 4.03 -11.19 5.80
C PHE A 128 2.98 -12.04 5.09
N GLU A 129 1.99 -12.53 5.83
CA GLU A 129 0.86 -13.26 5.23
C GLU A 129 0.15 -12.41 4.17
N PRO A 130 -0.05 -12.94 2.94
CA PRO A 130 -0.69 -12.22 1.86
C PRO A 130 -2.17 -11.94 2.16
N ARG A 131 -2.57 -10.67 2.03
CA ARG A 131 -3.94 -10.20 2.20
C ARG A 131 -4.39 -9.41 0.97
N PRO A 132 -5.29 -9.96 0.14
CA PRO A 132 -5.84 -9.22 -1.00
C PRO A 132 -6.75 -8.09 -0.55
N LEU A 133 -6.75 -7.01 -1.33
CA LEU A 133 -7.58 -5.81 -1.15
C LEU A 133 -8.51 -5.64 -2.35
#